data_AF-A0A3M7TNT2-F1
#
_entry.id   AF-A0A3M7TNT2-F1
#
_cell.length_a   1.000
_cell.length_b   1.000
_cell.length_c   1.000
_cell.angle_alpha   90.00
_cell.angle_beta   90.00
_cell.angle_gamma   90.00
#
_symmetry.space_group_name_H-M   'P 1'
#
loop_
_entity.id
_entity.type
_entity.pdbx_description
1 polymer ?
#
loop_
_entity_poly.entity_id
_entity_poly.type
_entity_poly.pdbx_seq_one_letter_code
_entity_poly.pdbx_strand_id
1 'polypeptide(L)'
;MNPYAKFLGVKKEKDRHTGFRLLNYFCYAAFILLLAAINTPFTLFPEEVYYVPAVFLLFTLYLGGKTIEGFVDGLLRVVFIFGLPAAISLVTTIVLFLAA
;
A
#
# COMPACT_ATOMS: atom_id res chain seq x y z
N MET A 1 1.92 25.50 -28.84
CA MET A 1 1.32 24.54 -27.89
C MET A 1 1.65 25.02 -26.48
N ASN A 2 0.65 25.46 -25.70
CA ASN A 2 0.87 26.18 -24.44
C ASN A 2 1.49 25.24 -23.37
N PRO A 3 2.68 25.53 -22.81
CA PRO A 3 3.33 24.67 -21.82
C PRO A 3 2.45 24.40 -20.60
N TYR A 4 1.58 25.34 -20.22
CA TYR A 4 0.62 25.19 -19.12
C TYR A 4 -0.42 24.08 -19.34
N ALA A 5 -0.83 23.82 -20.59
CA ALA A 5 -1.76 22.73 -20.90
C ALA A 5 -1.11 21.35 -20.70
N LYS A 6 0.20 21.25 -20.93
CA LYS A 6 0.98 20.02 -20.68
C LYS A 6 1.07 19.72 -19.19
N PHE A 7 1.31 20.73 -18.35
CA PHE A 7 1.31 20.57 -16.88
C PHE A 7 -0.07 20.23 -16.31
N LEU A 8 -1.15 20.82 -16.83
CA LEU A 8 -2.53 20.46 -16.47
C LEU A 8 -2.91 19.04 -16.91
N GLY A 9 -2.43 18.58 -18.06
CA GLY A 9 -2.58 17.19 -18.52
C GLY A 9 -1.89 16.19 -17.60
N VAL A 10 -0.65 16.47 -17.22
CA VAL A 10 0.15 15.65 -16.28
C VAL A 10 -0.47 15.65 -14.86
N LYS A 11 -1.06 16.77 -14.43
CA LYS A 11 -1.76 16.85 -13.13
C LYS A 11 -3.08 16.08 -13.13
N LYS A 12 -3.88 16.17 -14.22
CA LYS A 12 -5.12 15.39 -14.42
C LYS A 12 -4.88 13.88 -14.45
N GLU A 13 -3.73 13.45 -14.97
CA GLU A 13 -3.34 12.04 -15.02
C GLU A 13 -3.03 11.49 -13.62
N LYS A 14 -2.35 12.28 -12.78
CA LYS A 14 -2.08 11.96 -11.37
C LYS A 14 -3.30 12.06 -10.43
N ASP A 15 -4.36 12.75 -10.88
CA ASP A 15 -5.63 12.92 -10.16
C ASP A 15 -6.73 11.94 -10.61
N ARG A 16 -6.47 11.06 -11.61
CA ARG A 16 -7.51 10.19 -12.18
C ARG A 16 -7.98 9.06 -11.25
N HIS A 17 -7.15 8.67 -10.28
CA HIS A 17 -7.44 7.53 -9.42
C HIS A 17 -7.67 7.92 -7.97
N THR A 18 -8.79 8.59 -7.71
CA THR A 18 -9.24 8.91 -6.34
C THR A 18 -9.23 7.67 -5.43
N GLY A 19 -9.55 6.49 -5.98
CA GLY A 19 -9.48 5.20 -5.26
C GLY A 19 -8.07 4.84 -4.77
N PHE A 20 -7.04 4.92 -5.61
CA PHE A 20 -5.66 4.65 -5.18
C PHE A 20 -5.14 5.70 -4.20
N ARG A 21 -5.60 6.95 -4.32
CA ARG A 21 -5.28 8.00 -3.34
C ARG A 21 -5.88 7.68 -1.96
N LEU A 22 -7.15 7.27 -1.91
CA LEU A 22 -7.80 6.83 -0.67
C LEU A 22 -7.11 5.60 -0.08
N LEU A 23 -6.71 4.62 -0.92
CA LEU A 23 -5.96 3.44 -0.46
C LEU A 23 -4.62 3.83 0.17
N ASN A 24 -3.89 4.77 -0.42
CA ASN A 24 -2.64 5.27 0.15
C ASN A 24 -2.88 5.96 1.50
N TYR A 25 -3.87 6.85 1.60
CA TYR A 25 -4.22 7.48 2.87
C TYR A 25 -4.64 6.48 3.94
N PHE A 26 -5.41 5.46 3.57
CA PHE A 26 -5.77 4.37 4.46
C PHE A 26 -4.53 3.61 4.95
N CYS A 27 -3.61 3.24 4.05
CA CYS A 27 -2.38 2.55 4.44
C CYS A 27 -1.52 3.39 5.39
N TYR A 28 -1.39 4.70 5.14
CA TYR A 28 -0.67 5.61 6.05
C TYR A 28 -1.35 5.70 7.42
N ALA A 29 -2.66 5.89 7.45
CA ALA A 29 -3.42 5.98 8.70
C ALA A 29 -3.31 4.67 9.50
N ALA A 30 -3.51 3.53 8.84
CA ALA A 30 -3.42 2.21 9.46
C ALA A 30 -2.00 1.89 9.96
N PHE A 31 -0.96 2.32 9.23
CA PHE A 31 0.43 2.17 9.68
C PHE A 31 0.72 3.00 10.94
N ILE A 32 0.25 4.25 11.00
CA ILE A 32 0.40 5.10 12.19
C ILE A 32 -0.36 4.49 13.37
N LEU A 33 -1.57 3.98 13.14
CA LEU A 33 -2.38 3.30 14.16
C LEU A 33 -1.68 2.04 14.68
N LEU A 34 -1.08 1.25 13.78
CA LEU A 34 -0.33 0.06 14.15
C LEU A 34 0.93 0.40 14.96
N LEU A 35 1.68 1.43 14.56
CA LEU A 35 2.82 1.91 15.34
C LEU A 35 2.40 2.41 16.74
N ALA A 36 1.28 3.11 16.83
CA ALA A 36 0.73 3.53 18.11
C ALA A 36 0.33 2.32 18.96
N ALA A 37 -0.33 1.32 18.39
CA ALA A 37 -0.75 0.10 19.08
C ALA A 37 0.43 -0.76 19.55
N ILE A 38 1.56 -0.80 18.83
CA ILE A 38 2.78 -1.49 19.29
C ILE A 38 3.42 -0.79 20.49
N ASN A 39 3.40 0.55 20.52
CA ASN A 39 4.08 1.35 21.55
C ASN A 39 3.19 1.71 22.74
N THR A 40 1.91 1.34 22.71
CA THR A 40 0.97 1.57 23.80
C THR A 40 0.35 0.24 24.21
N PRO A 41 -0.03 0.04 25.48
CA PRO A 41 -0.76 -1.15 25.91
C PRO A 41 -2.22 -1.16 25.41
N PHE A 42 -2.46 -0.64 24.20
CA PHE A 42 -3.75 -0.66 23.53
C PHE A 42 -4.06 -2.10 23.10
N THR A 43 -5.07 -2.69 23.71
CA THR A 43 -5.61 -4.04 23.46
C THR A 43 -6.34 -4.17 22.12
N LEU A 44 -5.83 -3.57 21.03
CA LEU A 44 -6.40 -3.73 19.69
C LEU A 44 -6.05 -5.07 19.06
N PHE A 45 -4.91 -5.65 19.43
CA PHE A 45 -4.54 -7.02 19.13
C PHE A 45 -4.33 -7.78 20.45
N PRO A 46 -5.03 -8.90 20.68
CA PRO A 46 -4.94 -9.65 21.93
C PRO A 46 -3.58 -10.35 22.10
N GLU A 47 -2.81 -10.52 21.03
CA GLU A 47 -1.49 -11.13 21.07
C GLU A 47 -0.49 -10.32 20.23
N GLU A 48 0.69 -10.06 20.78
CA GLU A 48 1.76 -9.30 20.13
C GLU A 48 2.26 -9.96 18.83
N VAL A 49 1.94 -11.26 18.65
CA VAL A 49 2.28 -12.06 17.48
C VAL A 49 1.60 -11.54 16.21
N TYR A 50 0.43 -10.91 16.30
CA TYR A 50 -0.31 -10.42 15.14
C TYR A 50 0.19 -9.08 14.57
N TYR A 51 1.08 -8.37 15.27
CA TYR A 51 1.61 -7.11 14.76
C TYR A 51 2.47 -7.32 13.51
N VAL A 52 3.30 -8.36 13.50
CA VAL A 52 4.20 -8.67 12.38
C VAL A 52 3.43 -8.99 11.09
N PRO A 53 2.45 -9.94 11.07
CA PRO A 53 1.64 -10.17 9.87
C PRO A 53 0.82 -8.94 9.47
N ALA A 54 0.35 -8.12 10.42
CA ALA A 54 -0.37 -6.87 10.08
C ALA A 54 0.52 -5.86 9.33
N VAL A 55 1.81 -5.75 9.67
CA VAL A 55 2.77 -4.91 8.93
C VAL A 55 2.91 -5.40 7.49
N PHE A 56 3.13 -6.70 7.28
CA PHE A 56 3.29 -7.27 5.94
C PHE A 56 2.00 -7.17 5.11
N LEU A 57 0.82 -7.22 5.75
CA LEU A 57 -0.46 -7.00 5.10
C LEU A 57 -0.59 -5.56 4.58
N LEU A 58 -0.18 -4.57 5.38
CA LEU A 58 -0.16 -3.16 4.96
C LEU A 58 0.81 -2.92 3.80
N PHE A 59 2.00 -3.53 3.83
CA PHE A 59 2.92 -3.49 2.70
C PHE A 59 2.31 -4.09 1.44
N THR A 60 1.59 -5.21 1.56
CA THR A 60 0.90 -5.86 0.45
C THR A 60 -0.17 -4.96 -0.15
N LEU A 61 -0.98 -4.29 0.67
CA LEU A 61 -2.01 -3.37 0.20
C LEU A 61 -1.39 -2.14 -0.49
N TYR A 62 -0.32 -1.58 0.07
CA TYR A 62 0.34 -0.40 -0.50
C TYR A 62 1.04 -0.72 -1.83
N LEU A 63 1.89 -1.76 -1.85
CA LEU A 63 2.66 -2.17 -3.03
C LEU A 63 1.74 -2.78 -4.10
N GLY A 64 0.74 -3.56 -3.69
CA GLY A 64 -0.29 -4.09 -4.58
C GLY A 64 -1.11 -2.97 -5.22
N GLY A 65 -1.51 -1.96 -4.43
CA GLY A 65 -2.16 -0.75 -4.95
C GLY A 65 -1.32 -0.05 -6.01
N LYS A 66 -0.02 0.12 -5.78
CA LYS A 66 0.91 0.71 -6.77
C LYS A 66 1.12 -0.15 -8.01
N THR A 67 1.09 -1.46 -7.86
CA THR A 67 1.18 -2.40 -8.97
C THR A 67 -0.06 -2.32 -9.85
N ILE A 68 -1.26 -2.26 -9.25
CA ILE A 68 -2.52 -2.12 -10.00
C ILE A 68 -2.62 -0.72 -10.63
N GLU A 69 -2.25 0.35 -9.92
CA GLU A 69 -2.16 1.71 -10.47
C GLU A 69 -1.25 1.74 -11.71
N GLY A 70 -0.04 1.15 -11.60
CA GLY A 70 0.88 1.01 -12.72
C GLY A 70 0.34 0.16 -13.89
N PHE A 71 -0.49 -0.84 -13.60
CA PHE A 71 -1.14 -1.66 -14.64
C PHE A 71 -2.23 -0.87 -15.36
N VAL A 72 -3.08 -0.15 -14.62
CA VAL A 72 -4.14 0.71 -15.16
C VAL A 72 -3.56 1.85 -16.01
N ASP A 73 -2.43 2.41 -15.60
CA ASP A 73 -1.73 3.47 -16.33
C ASP A 73 -0.89 2.93 -17.51
N GLY A 74 -0.86 1.63 -17.75
CA GLY A 74 -0.06 1.00 -18.81
C GLY A 74 1.47 1.08 -18.56
N LEU A 75 1.89 1.46 -17.37
CA LEU A 75 3.28 1.59 -16.95
C LEU A 75 3.81 0.25 -16.42
N LEU A 76 4.11 -0.68 -17.33
CA LEU A 76 4.65 -2.00 -17.01
C LEU A 76 5.88 -1.96 -16.09
N ARG A 77 6.71 -0.91 -16.20
CA ARG A 77 7.89 -0.73 -15.33
C ARG A 77 7.50 -0.62 -13.84
N VAL A 78 6.40 0.05 -13.53
CA VAL A 78 5.88 0.18 -12.16
C VAL A 78 5.35 -1.16 -11.66
N VAL A 79 4.65 -1.90 -12.53
CA VAL A 79 4.14 -3.25 -12.23
C VAL A 79 5.27 -4.21 -11.86
N PHE A 80 6.38 -4.21 -12.61
CA PHE A 80 7.51 -5.09 -12.32
C PHE A 80 8.27 -4.69 -11.05
N ILE A 81 8.44 -3.40 -10.79
CA ILE A 81 9.19 -2.91 -9.63
C ILE A 81 8.42 -3.21 -8.33
N PHE A 82 7.11 -3.02 -8.30
CA PHE A 82 6.31 -3.16 -7.09
C PHE A 82 5.58 -4.50 -6.97
N GLY A 83 5.37 -5.22 -8.07
CA GLY A 83 4.62 -6.48 -8.09
C GLY A 83 5.36 -7.63 -7.38
N LEU A 84 6.67 -7.77 -7.60
CA LEU A 84 7.46 -8.81 -6.93
C LEU A 84 7.52 -8.59 -5.41
N PRO A 85 7.84 -7.36 -4.91
CA PRO A 85 7.73 -7.04 -3.49
C PRO A 85 6.32 -7.27 -2.90
N ALA A 86 5.26 -6.91 -3.62
CA ALA A 86 3.88 -7.12 -3.16
C ALA A 86 3.52 -8.60 -3.02
N ALA A 87 3.97 -9.44 -3.95
CA ALA A 87 3.75 -10.89 -3.89
C ALA A 87 4.51 -11.52 -2.72
N ILE A 88 5.77 -11.12 -2.51
CA ILE A 88 6.58 -11.59 -1.38
C ILE A 88 5.90 -11.19 -0.06
N SER A 89 5.49 -9.93 0.09
CA SER A 89 4.83 -9.47 1.32
C SER A 89 3.50 -10.19 1.58
N LEU A 90 2.75 -10.53 0.52
CA LEU A 90 1.52 -11.30 0.63
C LEU A 90 1.78 -12.72 1.15
N VAL A 91 2.76 -13.41 0.55
CA VAL A 91 3.15 -14.76 0.98
C VAL A 91 3.64 -14.74 2.42
N THR A 92 4.50 -13.78 2.78
CA THR A 92 4.98 -13.62 4.16
C THR A 92 3.84 -13.37 5.14
N THR A 93 2.85 -12.56 4.77
CA THR A 93 1.65 -12.32 5.59
C THR A 93 0.91 -13.62 5.86
N ILE A 94 0.64 -14.43 4.82
CA ILE A 94 -0.09 -15.70 4.95
C ILE A 94 0.69 -16.68 5.82
N VAL A 95 1.99 -16.83 5.59
CA VAL A 95 2.84 -17.75 6.37
C VAL A 95 2.86 -17.35 7.85
N LEU A 96 3.03 -16.06 8.14
CA LEU A 96 3.05 -15.56 9.52
C LEU A 96 1.68 -15.68 10.19
N PHE A 97 0.58 -15.49 9.45
CA PHE A 97 -0.76 -15.66 9.99
C PHE A 97 -1.12 -17.13 10.27
N LEU A 98 -0.59 -18.06 9.47
CA LEU A 98 -0.76 -19.50 9.70
C LEU A 98 0.14 -20.06 10.80
N ALA A 99 1.22 -19.35 11.14
CA ALA A 99 2.19 -19.75 12.16
C ALA A 99 1.96 -19.08 13.52
N ALA A 100 1.06 -18.10 13.59
CA ALA A 100 0.59 -17.45 14.82
C ALA A 100 -0.55 -18.27 15.45
#